data_AF-A0A3P6QF43-F1
#
_entry.id   AF-A0A3P6QF43-F1
#
_cell.length_a   1.000
_cell.length_b   1.000
_cell.length_c   1.000
_cell.angle_alpha   90.00
_cell.angle_beta   90.00
_cell.angle_gamma   90.00
#
_symmetry.space_group_name_H-M   'P 1'
#
loop_
_entity.id
_entity.type
_entity.pdbx_description
1 polymer ?
#
loop_
_entity_poly.entity_id
_entity_poly.type
_entity_poly.pdbx_seq_one_letter_code
_entity_poly.pdbx_strand_id
1 'polypeptide(L)'
;IITTLGFENCALPCRSVYFQTEGDRRFVEFWLGLWSVLCAVSTLITVLTFATTPNRFQYPGQPIIYLSICYFFVSVGYIIRVALGHEAVACTSVPVADASAHLDAACTAVFLLTYFFGMAASVWWVVLTITWFLAAGMKWGNEAISKYTQIFHFISWVLPAIQTGTVLMFRAVDGDPVAGLCSVGATNDANLAFHVLLPLVVYTIIGTFFLFAGFVALCRIRRVIKFQVPIGVRTDRLEKLMIKLGIFGLLYTVPAVVVIACLSYELQQRSLWQLGVACSCQFKQSADLPSEQV
;
A
#
# COMPACT_ATOMS: atom_id res chain seq x y z
N ILE A 1 -1.16 -29.68 -5.49
CA ILE A 1 -2.61 -29.78 -5.80
C ILE A 1 -3.24 -28.44 -5.48
N ILE A 2 -3.87 -27.77 -6.43
CA ILE A 2 -4.59 -26.51 -6.18
C ILE A 2 -5.96 -26.86 -5.63
N THR A 3 -6.36 -26.21 -4.54
CA THR A 3 -7.67 -26.39 -3.91
C THR A 3 -8.39 -25.07 -3.80
N THR A 4 -9.59 -24.97 -4.36
CA THR A 4 -10.47 -23.79 -4.23
C THR A 4 -11.74 -24.22 -3.52
N LEU A 5 -12.09 -23.56 -2.39
CA LEU A 5 -13.26 -23.92 -1.58
C LEU A 5 -13.34 -25.41 -1.15
N GLY A 6 -12.18 -26.08 -1.00
CA GLY A 6 -12.12 -27.50 -0.66
C GLY A 6 -12.25 -28.47 -1.83
N PHE A 7 -12.41 -27.99 -3.07
CA PHE A 7 -12.39 -28.81 -4.29
C PHE A 7 -10.96 -28.93 -4.85
N GLU A 8 -10.49 -30.14 -5.05
CA GLU A 8 -9.18 -30.42 -5.65
C GLU A 8 -9.17 -30.19 -7.17
N ASN A 9 -8.04 -29.70 -7.69
CA ASN A 9 -7.81 -29.42 -9.12
C ASN A 9 -8.76 -28.37 -9.73
N CYS A 10 -9.39 -27.55 -8.90
CA CYS A 10 -10.14 -26.36 -9.35
C CYS A 10 -9.35 -25.09 -9.04
N ALA A 11 -9.24 -24.20 -10.04
CA ALA A 11 -8.59 -22.89 -9.92
C ALA A 11 -9.57 -21.76 -10.26
N LEU A 12 -9.31 -20.58 -9.69
CA LEU A 12 -10.05 -19.37 -10.03
C LEU A 12 -9.70 -18.91 -11.46
N PRO A 13 -10.68 -18.38 -12.23
CA PRO A 13 -10.40 -17.80 -13.53
C PRO A 13 -9.53 -16.55 -13.40
N CYS A 14 -8.74 -16.24 -14.44
CA CYS A 14 -7.86 -15.07 -14.38
C CYS A 14 -8.64 -13.76 -14.23
N ARG A 15 -9.77 -13.59 -14.93
CA ARG A 15 -10.64 -12.43 -14.74
C ARG A 15 -11.72 -12.70 -13.72
N SER A 16 -12.06 -11.67 -12.97
CA SER A 16 -13.13 -11.72 -11.99
C SER A 16 -14.46 -12.10 -12.62
N VAL A 17 -15.16 -13.03 -11.97
CA VAL A 17 -16.53 -13.45 -12.31
C VAL A 17 -17.58 -12.37 -12.05
N TYR A 18 -17.25 -11.34 -11.26
CA TYR A 18 -18.16 -10.23 -10.98
C TYR A 18 -18.04 -9.08 -11.99
N PHE A 19 -16.85 -8.88 -12.57
CA PHE A 19 -16.56 -7.80 -13.53
C PHE A 19 -16.42 -8.35 -14.95
N GLN A 20 -17.52 -8.92 -15.46
CA GLN A 20 -17.51 -9.62 -16.76
C GLN A 20 -17.74 -8.68 -17.94
N THR A 21 -18.46 -7.58 -17.77
CA THR A 21 -18.83 -6.73 -18.90
C THR A 21 -17.63 -5.97 -19.45
N GLU A 22 -17.66 -5.63 -20.74
CA GLU A 22 -16.60 -4.81 -21.34
C GLU A 22 -16.55 -3.41 -20.71
N GLY A 23 -17.71 -2.86 -20.32
CA GLY A 23 -17.81 -1.59 -19.61
C GLY A 23 -17.08 -1.61 -18.27
N ASP A 24 -17.26 -2.65 -17.47
CA ASP A 24 -16.59 -2.84 -16.19
C ASP A 24 -15.07 -2.88 -16.33
N ARG A 25 -14.59 -3.61 -17.34
CA ARG A 25 -13.15 -3.77 -17.61
C ARG A 25 -12.51 -2.45 -18.01
N ARG A 26 -13.15 -1.73 -18.95
CA ARG A 26 -12.70 -0.40 -19.38
C ARG A 26 -12.74 0.60 -18.24
N PHE A 27 -13.73 0.51 -17.35
CA PHE A 27 -13.81 1.36 -16.17
C PHE A 27 -12.62 1.12 -15.24
N VAL A 28 -12.31 -0.13 -14.89
CA VAL A 28 -11.15 -0.46 -14.02
C VAL A 28 -9.83 -0.01 -14.66
N GLU A 29 -9.65 -0.29 -15.96
CA GLU A 29 -8.47 0.14 -16.71
C GLU A 29 -8.28 1.66 -16.72
N PHE A 30 -9.34 2.41 -17.04
CA PHE A 30 -9.33 3.86 -17.04
C PHE A 30 -9.09 4.42 -15.64
N TRP A 31 -9.76 3.89 -14.62
CA TRP A 31 -9.67 4.34 -13.25
C TRP A 31 -8.24 4.17 -12.70
N LEU A 32 -7.67 2.97 -12.84
CA LEU A 32 -6.29 2.70 -12.41
C LEU A 32 -5.27 3.53 -13.21
N GLY A 33 -5.47 3.69 -14.52
CA GLY A 33 -4.62 4.52 -15.38
C GLY A 33 -4.62 6.00 -14.98
N LEU A 34 -5.81 6.58 -14.79
CA LEU A 34 -5.95 7.99 -14.43
C LEU A 34 -5.25 8.32 -13.10
N TRP A 35 -5.55 7.54 -12.05
CA TRP A 35 -5.00 7.81 -10.72
C TRP A 35 -3.50 7.52 -10.63
N SER A 36 -3.00 6.50 -11.33
CA SER A 36 -1.57 6.21 -11.37
C SER A 36 -0.77 7.31 -12.09
N VAL A 37 -1.25 7.85 -13.21
CA VAL A 37 -0.59 8.97 -13.89
C VAL A 37 -0.58 10.23 -13.04
N LEU A 38 -1.71 10.59 -12.41
CA LEU A 38 -1.77 11.74 -11.49
C LEU A 38 -0.81 11.58 -10.30
N CYS A 39 -0.73 10.37 -9.73
CA CYS A 39 0.21 10.05 -8.67
C CYS A 39 1.67 10.17 -9.15
N ALA A 40 1.99 9.62 -10.33
CA ALA A 40 3.33 9.68 -10.91
C ALA A 40 3.80 11.11 -11.14
N VAL A 41 2.96 11.96 -11.74
CA VAL A 41 3.29 13.37 -12.04
C VAL A 41 3.49 14.15 -10.74
N SER A 42 2.57 14.03 -9.78
CA SER A 42 2.65 14.78 -8.52
C SER A 42 3.85 14.38 -7.66
N THR A 43 4.17 13.09 -7.58
CA THR A 43 5.33 12.58 -6.84
C THR A 43 6.63 12.94 -7.56
N LEU A 44 6.69 12.84 -8.88
CA LEU A 44 7.86 13.22 -9.67
C LEU A 44 8.21 14.71 -9.50
N ILE A 45 7.23 15.61 -9.53
CA ILE A 45 7.45 17.04 -9.25
C ILE A 45 8.08 17.23 -7.88
N THR A 46 7.63 16.49 -6.86
CA THR A 46 8.17 16.57 -5.51
C THR A 46 9.63 16.09 -5.46
N VAL A 47 9.95 14.98 -6.12
CA VAL A 47 11.31 14.43 -6.19
C VAL A 47 12.25 15.37 -6.96
N LEU A 48 11.83 15.91 -8.10
CA LEU A 48 12.61 16.88 -8.88
C LEU A 48 12.85 18.19 -8.12
N THR A 49 11.85 18.65 -7.37
CA THR A 49 12.00 19.83 -6.49
C THR A 49 13.08 19.61 -5.43
N PHE A 50 13.17 18.41 -4.87
CA PHE A 50 14.22 18.05 -3.94
C PHE A 50 15.59 17.96 -4.63
N ALA A 51 15.66 17.31 -5.81
CA ALA A 51 16.91 17.16 -6.55
C ALA A 51 17.54 18.50 -6.94
N THR A 52 16.73 19.51 -7.25
CA THR A 52 17.22 20.87 -7.57
C THR A 52 17.56 21.68 -6.33
N THR A 53 16.85 21.49 -5.22
CA THR A 53 17.05 22.25 -3.97
C THR A 53 17.08 21.33 -2.73
N PRO A 54 18.18 20.57 -2.52
CA PRO A 54 18.23 19.56 -1.45
C PRO A 54 18.18 20.17 -0.04
N ASN A 55 18.69 21.39 0.13
CA ASN A 55 18.68 22.11 1.41
C ASN A 55 17.28 22.54 1.87
N ARG A 56 16.24 22.40 1.04
CA ARG A 56 14.86 22.78 1.36
C ARG A 56 14.18 21.81 2.32
N PHE A 57 14.57 20.53 2.30
CA PHE A 57 13.89 19.45 3.01
C PHE A 57 14.84 18.78 4.01
N GLN A 58 15.10 19.50 5.09
CA GLN A 58 15.85 19.01 6.23
C GLN A 58 14.93 18.26 7.21
N TYR A 59 15.47 17.35 8.01
CA TYR A 59 14.74 16.77 9.15
C TYR A 59 14.09 17.88 9.99
N PRO A 60 12.82 17.70 10.41
CA PRO A 60 12.02 16.47 10.39
C PRO A 60 11.22 16.20 9.09
N GLY A 61 11.30 17.06 8.07
CA GLY A 61 10.49 16.93 6.84
C GLY A 61 11.04 15.99 5.78
N GLN A 62 12.30 15.55 5.91
CA GLN A 62 13.00 14.70 4.95
C GLN A 62 12.27 13.38 4.59
N PRO A 63 11.59 12.67 5.51
CA PRO A 63 10.85 11.43 5.19
C PRO A 63 9.78 11.60 4.10
N ILE A 64 9.25 12.81 3.88
CA ILE A 64 8.27 13.08 2.80
C ILE A 64 8.86 12.79 1.42
N ILE A 65 10.16 13.04 1.22
CA ILE A 65 10.81 12.77 -0.08
C ILE A 65 10.79 11.28 -0.36
N TYR A 66 11.16 10.45 0.62
CA TYR A 66 11.20 9.01 0.45
C TYR A 66 9.79 8.41 0.30
N LEU A 67 8.79 8.98 0.98
CA LEU A 67 7.37 8.68 0.70
C LEU A 67 7.03 8.96 -0.77
N SER A 68 7.38 10.14 -1.30
CA SER A 68 7.14 10.47 -2.71
C SER A 68 7.86 9.54 -3.66
N ILE A 69 9.11 9.16 -3.38
CA ILE A 69 9.86 8.18 -4.18
C ILE A 69 9.15 6.82 -4.18
N CYS A 70 8.70 6.34 -3.01
CA CYS A 70 7.98 5.08 -2.92
C CYS A 70 6.68 5.11 -3.74
N TYR A 71 5.86 6.15 -3.59
CA TYR A 71 4.62 6.28 -4.36
C TYR A 71 4.83 6.48 -5.86
N PHE A 72 5.94 7.11 -6.27
CA PHE A 72 6.33 7.16 -7.67
C PHE A 72 6.53 5.75 -8.22
N PHE A 73 7.31 4.89 -7.56
CA PHE A 73 7.51 3.52 -8.02
C PHE A 73 6.24 2.66 -7.94
N VAL A 74 5.40 2.83 -6.91
CA VAL A 74 4.08 2.20 -6.87
C VAL A 74 3.27 2.58 -8.10
N SER A 75 3.20 3.89 -8.43
CA SER A 75 2.47 4.37 -9.61
C SER A 75 3.02 3.80 -10.93
N VAL A 76 4.35 3.64 -11.04
CA VAL A 76 4.99 2.98 -12.19
C VAL A 76 4.52 1.53 -12.33
N GLY A 77 4.37 0.79 -11.22
CA GLY A 77 3.81 -0.57 -11.25
C GLY A 77 2.40 -0.63 -11.86
N TYR A 78 1.52 0.29 -11.48
CA TYR A 78 0.18 0.40 -12.08
C TYR A 78 0.24 0.80 -13.57
N ILE A 79 1.14 1.71 -13.94
CA ILE A 79 1.33 2.13 -15.34
C ILE A 79 1.83 0.97 -16.20
N ILE A 80 2.78 0.16 -15.72
CA ILE A 80 3.26 -1.04 -16.40
C ILE A 80 2.11 -2.01 -16.65
N ARG A 81 1.27 -2.25 -15.63
CA ARG A 81 0.06 -3.06 -15.79
C ARG A 81 -0.87 -2.52 -16.87
N VAL A 82 -1.11 -1.20 -16.90
CA VAL A 82 -2.01 -0.59 -17.90
C VAL A 82 -1.41 -0.65 -19.30
N ALA A 83 -0.09 -0.49 -19.43
CA ALA A 83 0.61 -0.51 -20.70
C ALA A 83 0.74 -1.91 -21.31
N LEU A 84 1.04 -2.93 -20.50
CA LEU A 84 1.18 -4.32 -20.95
C LEU A 84 -0.17 -5.04 -21.05
N GLY A 85 -1.17 -4.59 -20.28
CA GLY A 85 -2.50 -5.18 -20.24
C GLY A 85 -2.66 -6.25 -19.15
N HIS A 86 -3.93 -6.49 -18.78
CA HIS A 86 -4.31 -7.40 -17.69
C HIS A 86 -3.77 -8.83 -17.91
N GLU A 87 -3.94 -9.38 -19.11
CA GLU A 87 -3.58 -10.77 -19.42
C GLU A 87 -2.06 -11.01 -19.30
N ALA A 88 -1.26 -10.09 -19.83
CA ALA A 88 0.20 -10.23 -19.87
C ALA A 88 0.85 -10.09 -18.49
N VAL A 89 0.15 -9.50 -17.51
CA VAL A 89 0.70 -9.27 -16.16
C VAL A 89 0.16 -10.29 -15.16
N ALA A 90 -1.15 -10.52 -15.13
CA ALA A 90 -1.79 -11.29 -14.08
C ALA A 90 -2.18 -12.72 -14.49
N CYS A 91 -2.28 -13.03 -15.80
CA CYS A 91 -2.74 -14.34 -16.25
C CYS A 91 -1.58 -15.26 -16.60
N THR A 92 -1.63 -16.49 -16.09
CA THR A 92 -0.71 -17.54 -16.51
C THR A 92 -1.28 -18.26 -17.73
N SER A 93 -0.51 -18.33 -18.81
CA SER A 93 -0.85 -19.08 -20.04
C SER A 93 -0.48 -20.57 -19.98
N VAL A 94 0.20 -21.00 -18.91
CA VAL A 94 0.76 -22.34 -18.74
C VAL A 94 -0.21 -23.22 -17.95
N PRO A 95 -0.44 -24.49 -18.35
CA PRO A 95 -1.21 -25.44 -17.56
C PRO A 95 -0.63 -25.58 -16.14
N VAL A 96 -1.53 -25.75 -15.17
CA VAL A 96 -1.29 -25.72 -13.71
C VAL A 96 -0.11 -26.60 -13.24
N ALA A 97 0.28 -27.63 -14.00
CA ALA A 97 1.41 -28.51 -13.69
C ALA A 97 2.78 -27.81 -13.77
N ASP A 98 2.98 -26.86 -14.70
CA ASP A 98 4.28 -26.22 -14.96
C ASP A 98 4.34 -24.74 -14.53
N ALA A 99 3.20 -24.16 -14.14
CA ALA A 99 3.08 -22.76 -13.67
C ALA A 99 3.92 -22.45 -12.42
N SER A 100 4.37 -23.47 -11.68
CA SER A 100 5.17 -23.30 -10.46
C SER A 100 6.65 -22.96 -10.69
N ALA A 101 7.14 -22.98 -11.94
CA ALA A 101 8.55 -22.84 -12.28
C ALA A 101 8.95 -21.48 -12.89
N HIS A 102 8.01 -20.70 -13.45
CA HIS A 102 8.31 -19.42 -14.11
C HIS A 102 7.40 -18.31 -13.59
N LEU A 103 7.94 -17.45 -12.71
CA LEU A 103 7.34 -16.16 -12.42
C LEU A 103 7.56 -15.28 -13.66
N ASP A 104 6.48 -14.82 -14.30
CA ASP A 104 6.61 -13.88 -15.42
C ASP A 104 7.36 -12.63 -14.93
N ALA A 105 8.33 -12.18 -15.71
CA ALA A 105 9.14 -11.00 -15.39
C ALA A 105 8.24 -9.77 -15.22
N ALA A 106 7.16 -9.65 -16.01
CA ALA A 106 6.21 -8.57 -15.91
C ALA A 106 5.43 -8.60 -14.57
N CYS A 107 4.91 -9.77 -14.20
CA CYS A 107 4.23 -10.01 -12.92
C CYS A 107 5.14 -9.67 -11.73
N THR A 108 6.36 -10.21 -11.75
CA THR A 108 7.37 -9.98 -10.70
C THR A 108 7.71 -8.51 -10.56
N ALA A 109 7.91 -7.80 -11.69
CA ALA A 109 8.21 -6.38 -11.68
C ALA A 109 7.06 -5.56 -11.07
N VAL A 110 5.81 -5.83 -11.45
CA VAL A 110 4.63 -5.16 -10.89
C VAL A 110 4.48 -5.45 -9.39
N PHE A 111 4.69 -6.69 -8.97
CA PHE A 111 4.69 -7.07 -7.56
C PHE A 111 5.76 -6.31 -6.77
N LEU A 112 7.01 -6.28 -7.24
CA LEU A 112 8.08 -5.54 -6.57
C LEU A 112 7.78 -4.04 -6.51
N LEU A 113 7.31 -3.45 -7.60
CA LEU A 113 7.00 -2.01 -7.66
C LEU A 113 5.86 -1.61 -6.73
N THR A 114 4.82 -2.44 -6.60
CA THR A 114 3.64 -2.12 -5.80
C THR A 114 3.80 -2.54 -4.34
N TYR A 115 4.29 -3.75 -4.05
CA TYR A 115 4.37 -4.29 -2.70
C TYR A 115 5.57 -3.78 -1.92
N PHE A 116 6.80 -3.90 -2.45
CA PHE A 116 8.00 -3.46 -1.72
C PHE A 116 7.96 -1.96 -1.42
N PHE A 117 7.68 -1.14 -2.44
CA PHE A 117 7.59 0.31 -2.24
C PHE A 117 6.33 0.72 -1.47
N GLY A 118 5.23 -0.03 -1.56
CA GLY A 118 4.05 0.18 -0.71
C GLY A 118 4.37 0.00 0.77
N MET A 119 5.02 -1.11 1.12
CA MET A 119 5.47 -1.38 2.50
C MET A 119 6.53 -0.39 2.95
N ALA A 120 7.48 -0.03 2.08
CA ALA A 120 8.47 1.01 2.38
C ALA A 120 7.82 2.38 2.64
N ALA A 121 6.78 2.74 1.88
CA ALA A 121 6.02 3.96 2.13
C ALA A 121 5.40 3.95 3.53
N SER A 122 4.77 2.85 3.95
CA SER A 122 4.22 2.74 5.30
C SER A 122 5.29 2.90 6.40
N VAL A 123 6.47 2.32 6.22
CA VAL A 123 7.58 2.47 7.19
C VAL A 123 8.13 3.91 7.18
N TRP A 124 8.28 4.53 6.01
CA TRP A 124 8.69 5.94 5.92
C TRP A 124 7.67 6.91 6.55
N TRP A 125 6.38 6.59 6.48
CA TRP A 125 5.35 7.31 7.22
C TRP A 125 5.53 7.14 8.73
N VAL A 126 5.82 5.94 9.23
CA VAL A 126 6.16 5.74 10.66
C VAL A 126 7.38 6.58 11.04
N VAL A 127 8.45 6.59 10.25
CA VAL A 127 9.63 7.45 10.48
C VAL A 127 9.25 8.94 10.49
N LEU A 128 8.35 9.38 9.61
CA LEU A 128 7.82 10.74 9.64
C LEU A 128 7.13 11.05 10.98
N THR A 129 6.27 10.17 11.48
CA THR A 129 5.58 10.38 12.77
C THR A 129 6.54 10.41 13.96
N ILE A 130 7.56 9.55 13.98
CA ILE A 130 8.59 9.51 15.01
C ILE A 130 9.41 10.81 14.98
N THR A 131 9.94 11.18 13.82
CA THR A 131 10.77 12.40 13.70
C THR A 131 9.97 13.67 13.97
N TRP A 132 8.69 13.69 13.60
CA TRP A 132 7.76 14.75 13.99
C TRP A 132 7.55 14.81 15.50
N PHE A 133 7.33 13.68 16.18
CA PHE A 133 7.23 13.62 17.64
C PHE A 133 8.53 14.09 18.32
N LEU A 134 9.69 13.65 17.85
CA LEU A 134 10.99 14.08 18.40
C LEU A 134 11.17 15.61 18.28
N ALA A 135 10.81 16.18 17.13
CA ALA A 135 10.86 17.63 16.92
C ALA A 135 9.81 18.36 17.78
N ALA A 136 8.58 17.85 17.86
CA ALA A 136 7.43 18.52 18.47
C ALA A 136 7.34 18.36 19.98
N GLY A 137 7.50 17.14 20.47
CA GLY A 137 7.42 16.83 21.89
C GLY A 137 8.76 16.97 22.61
N MET A 138 9.84 16.47 22.01
CA MET A 138 11.17 16.47 22.64
C MET A 138 12.02 17.69 22.27
N LYS A 139 11.53 18.56 21.37
CA LYS A 139 12.22 19.77 20.89
C LYS A 139 13.59 19.48 20.27
N TRP A 140 13.78 18.30 19.67
CA TRP A 140 15.03 17.98 18.98
C TRP A 140 15.21 18.85 17.74
N GLY A 141 16.39 19.46 17.61
CA GLY A 141 16.79 20.17 16.41
C GLY A 141 17.16 19.21 15.27
N ASN A 142 17.29 19.75 14.05
CA ASN A 142 17.71 18.99 12.88
C ASN A 142 18.98 18.17 13.12
N GLU A 143 20.00 18.79 13.73
CA GLU A 143 21.30 18.16 13.97
C GLU A 143 21.20 16.91 14.86
N ALA A 144 20.32 16.94 15.88
CA ALA A 144 20.10 15.81 16.76
C ALA A 144 19.41 14.64 16.04
N ILE A 145 18.41 14.93 15.21
CA ILE A 145 17.68 13.92 14.43
C ILE A 145 18.57 13.34 13.32
N SER A 146 19.38 14.18 12.68
CA SER A 146 20.24 13.80 11.56
C SER A 146 21.27 12.73 11.96
N LYS A 147 21.68 12.66 13.23
CA LYS A 147 22.54 11.58 13.77
C LYS A 147 21.93 10.19 13.63
N TYR A 148 20.60 10.07 13.56
CA TYR A 148 19.87 8.80 13.44
C TYR A 148 19.45 8.46 11.99
N THR A 149 19.80 9.31 11.02
CA THR A 149 19.43 9.14 9.59
C THR A 149 19.76 7.74 9.08
N GLN A 150 20.98 7.24 9.34
CA GLN A 150 21.41 5.93 8.87
C GLN A 150 20.51 4.80 9.40
N ILE A 151 20.07 4.89 10.66
CA ILE A 151 19.18 3.90 11.28
C ILE A 151 17.79 3.96 10.64
N PHE A 152 17.25 5.17 10.43
CA PHE A 152 15.96 5.33 9.77
C PHE A 152 15.97 4.75 8.36
N HIS A 153 17.02 5.03 7.58
CA HIS A 153 17.17 4.46 6.25
C HIS A 153 17.30 2.94 6.27
N PHE A 154 18.12 2.40 7.16
CA PHE A 154 18.30 0.96 7.28
C PHE A 154 16.97 0.25 7.57
N ILE A 155 16.24 0.71 8.58
CA ILE A 155 14.94 0.11 8.96
C ILE A 155 13.93 0.22 7.82
N SER A 156 13.81 1.40 7.19
CA SER A 156 12.82 1.65 6.14
C SER A 156 13.02 0.83 4.87
N TRP A 157 14.23 0.36 4.59
CA TRP A 157 14.51 -0.45 3.41
C TRP A 157 14.61 -1.94 3.72
N VAL A 158 15.20 -2.29 4.86
CA VAL A 158 15.42 -3.69 5.23
C VAL A 158 14.13 -4.37 5.66
N LEU A 159 13.24 -3.69 6.40
CA LEU A 159 11.96 -4.29 6.80
C LEU A 159 11.11 -4.70 5.58
N PRO A 160 10.81 -3.79 4.62
CA PRO A 160 10.11 -4.18 3.39
C PRO A 160 10.85 -5.25 2.59
N ALA A 161 12.20 -5.21 2.54
CA ALA A 161 12.97 -6.22 1.82
C ALA A 161 12.79 -7.63 2.42
N ILE A 162 12.79 -7.74 3.75
CA ILE A 162 12.52 -9.01 4.44
C ILE A 162 11.09 -9.48 4.15
N GLN A 163 10.10 -8.58 4.22
CA GLN A 163 8.70 -8.90 3.91
C GLN A 163 8.55 -9.43 2.48
N THR A 164 9.11 -8.72 1.50
CA THR A 164 9.11 -9.11 0.09
C THR A 164 9.84 -10.44 -0.13
N GLY A 165 11.02 -10.60 0.47
CA GLY A 165 11.78 -11.85 0.38
C GLY A 165 11.03 -13.04 0.95
N THR A 166 10.29 -12.84 2.04
CA THR A 166 9.43 -13.87 2.65
C THR A 166 8.28 -14.26 1.70
N VAL A 167 7.61 -13.29 1.09
CA VAL A 167 6.54 -13.53 0.10
C VAL A 167 7.07 -14.31 -1.11
N LEU A 168 8.24 -13.94 -1.64
CA LEU A 168 8.86 -14.64 -2.77
C LEU A 168 9.33 -16.05 -2.40
N MET A 169 9.90 -16.23 -1.20
CA MET A 169 10.35 -17.53 -0.70
C MET A 169 9.18 -18.51 -0.58
N PHE A 170 8.03 -18.05 -0.09
CA PHE A 170 6.82 -18.86 0.00
C PHE A 170 6.01 -18.93 -1.30
N ARG A 171 6.47 -18.26 -2.38
CA ARG A 171 5.75 -18.15 -3.66
C ARG A 171 4.31 -17.69 -3.45
N ALA A 172 4.13 -16.72 -2.57
CA ALA A 172 2.82 -16.19 -2.17
C ALA A 172 2.32 -15.06 -3.10
N VAL A 173 3.00 -14.83 -4.24
CA VAL A 173 2.59 -13.84 -5.23
C VAL A 173 1.47 -14.40 -6.10
N ASP A 174 0.36 -13.66 -6.21
CA ASP A 174 -0.81 -14.02 -7.00
C ASP A 174 -1.35 -12.83 -7.84
N GLY A 175 -1.98 -13.17 -8.95
CA GLY A 175 -2.64 -12.21 -9.84
C GLY A 175 -4.00 -11.79 -9.29
N ASP A 176 -4.25 -10.49 -9.21
CA ASP A 176 -5.54 -9.91 -8.86
C ASP A 176 -6.51 -10.01 -10.06
N PRO A 177 -7.64 -10.72 -9.94
CA PRO A 177 -8.55 -10.96 -11.04
C PRO A 177 -9.38 -9.74 -11.45
N VAL A 178 -9.44 -8.70 -10.62
CA VAL A 178 -10.11 -7.42 -10.93
C VAL A 178 -9.08 -6.43 -11.43
N ALA A 179 -8.05 -6.16 -10.62
CA ALA A 179 -7.08 -5.13 -10.95
C ALA A 179 -6.08 -5.58 -12.02
N GLY A 180 -5.84 -6.88 -12.24
CA GLY A 180 -4.81 -7.36 -13.17
C GLY A 180 -3.38 -7.04 -12.72
N LEU A 181 -3.18 -6.87 -11.41
CA LEU A 181 -1.87 -6.64 -10.79
C LEU A 181 -1.36 -7.95 -10.22
N CYS A 182 -0.04 -8.11 -10.13
CA CYS A 182 0.54 -9.14 -9.28
C CYS A 182 0.74 -8.57 -7.87
N SER A 183 0.12 -9.20 -6.89
CA SER A 183 0.14 -8.80 -5.49
C SER A 183 0.30 -10.03 -4.59
N VAL A 184 -0.01 -9.90 -3.30
CA VAL A 184 -0.04 -11.02 -2.36
C VAL A 184 -1.38 -11.03 -1.65
N GLY A 185 -2.03 -12.19 -1.65
CA GLY A 185 -3.30 -12.38 -0.95
C GLY A 185 -4.53 -11.97 -1.76
N ALA A 186 -4.40 -11.78 -3.08
CA ALA A 186 -5.55 -11.52 -3.95
C ALA A 186 -6.52 -12.73 -4.00
N THR A 187 -5.98 -13.93 -3.87
CA THR A 187 -6.71 -15.21 -3.92
C THR A 187 -6.61 -16.03 -2.64
N ASN A 188 -5.63 -15.72 -1.78
CA ASN A 188 -5.36 -16.47 -0.54
C ASN A 188 -5.53 -15.60 0.71
N ASP A 189 -6.43 -16.00 1.60
CA ASP A 189 -6.80 -15.26 2.81
C ASP A 189 -5.69 -15.21 3.86
N ALA A 190 -4.93 -16.30 4.02
CA ALA A 190 -3.82 -16.35 4.96
C ALA A 190 -2.70 -15.39 4.53
N ASN A 191 -2.40 -15.35 3.23
CA ASN A 191 -1.42 -14.43 2.66
C ASN A 191 -1.88 -12.97 2.81
N LEU A 192 -3.16 -12.68 2.55
CA LEU A 192 -3.73 -11.35 2.75
C LEU A 192 -3.61 -10.90 4.21
N ALA A 193 -4.00 -11.76 5.15
CA ALA A 193 -3.97 -11.48 6.57
C ALA A 193 -2.54 -11.25 7.09
N PHE A 194 -1.60 -12.15 6.77
CA PHE A 194 -0.26 -12.14 7.35
C PHE A 194 0.71 -11.21 6.62
N HIS A 195 0.72 -11.19 5.29
CA HIS A 195 1.69 -10.42 4.50
C HIS A 195 1.26 -9.00 4.18
N VAL A 196 -0.04 -8.67 4.28
CA VAL A 196 -0.55 -7.33 3.97
C VAL A 196 -1.17 -6.68 5.20
N LEU A 197 -2.25 -7.27 5.73
CA LEU A 197 -3.07 -6.64 6.76
C LEU A 197 -2.31 -6.47 8.08
N LEU A 198 -1.66 -7.51 8.57
CA LEU A 198 -0.90 -7.48 9.83
C LEU A 198 0.18 -6.38 9.82
N PRO A 199 1.09 -6.30 8.81
CA PRO A 199 2.05 -5.21 8.73
C PRO A 199 1.42 -3.81 8.68
N LEU A 200 0.38 -3.61 7.85
CA LEU A 200 -0.27 -2.32 7.73
C LEU A 200 -0.89 -1.87 9.06
N VAL A 201 -1.54 -2.78 9.78
CA VAL A 201 -2.10 -2.52 11.11
C VAL A 201 -0.98 -2.17 12.10
N VAL A 202 0.10 -2.95 12.15
CA VAL A 202 1.24 -2.70 13.05
C VAL A 202 1.87 -1.33 12.77
N TYR A 203 2.18 -1.01 11.51
CA TYR A 203 2.75 0.29 11.14
C TYR A 203 1.80 1.43 11.49
N THR A 204 0.52 1.29 11.18
CA THR A 204 -0.51 2.31 11.47
C THR A 204 -0.66 2.55 12.98
N ILE A 205 -0.68 1.50 13.81
CA ILE A 205 -0.73 1.62 15.28
C ILE A 205 0.50 2.37 15.81
N ILE A 206 1.70 1.99 15.35
CA ILE A 206 2.95 2.64 15.80
C ILE A 206 2.94 4.13 15.41
N GLY A 207 2.62 4.45 14.16
CA GLY A 207 2.63 5.84 13.70
C GLY A 207 1.55 6.71 14.34
N THR A 208 0.34 6.17 14.54
CA THR A 208 -0.74 6.89 15.24
C THR A 208 -0.42 7.14 16.70
N PHE A 209 0.26 6.20 17.38
CA PHE A 209 0.77 6.40 18.73
C PHE A 209 1.71 7.61 18.82
N PHE A 210 2.70 7.72 17.92
CA PHE A 210 3.63 8.85 17.90
C PHE A 210 2.96 10.17 17.49
N LEU A 211 2.01 10.14 16.55
CA LEU A 211 1.22 11.33 16.19
C LEU A 211 0.40 11.84 17.39
N PHE A 212 -0.26 10.94 18.12
CA PHE A 212 -1.03 11.30 19.30
C PHE A 212 -0.12 11.86 20.41
N ALA A 213 1.01 11.19 20.69
CA ALA A 213 1.98 11.65 21.67
C ALA A 213 2.54 13.05 21.34
N GLY A 214 2.85 13.31 20.06
CA GLY A 214 3.36 14.61 19.63
C GLY A 214 2.29 15.71 19.68
N PHE A 215 1.04 15.36 19.38
CA PHE A 215 -0.08 16.29 19.50
C PHE A 215 -0.31 16.70 20.97
N VAL A 216 -0.34 15.72 21.89
CA VAL A 216 -0.47 15.98 23.33
C VAL A 216 0.68 16.87 23.83
N ALA A 217 1.92 16.59 23.40
CA ALA A 217 3.09 17.38 23.80
C ALA A 217 3.01 18.84 23.30
N LEU A 218 2.59 19.06 22.05
CA LEU A 218 2.35 20.40 21.51
C LEU A 218 1.26 21.15 22.28
N CYS A 219 0.15 20.49 22.61
CA CYS A 219 -0.94 21.08 23.40
C CYS A 219 -0.49 21.45 24.82
N ARG A 220 0.38 20.65 25.45
CA ARG A 220 0.94 20.96 26.78
C ARG A 220 1.83 22.20 26.73
N ILE A 221 2.72 22.28 25.73
CA ILE A 221 3.64 23.41 25.56
C ILE A 221 2.87 24.70 25.27
N ARG A 222 1.90 24.68 24.36
CA ARG A 222 1.08 25.85 24.02
C ARG A 222 0.24 26.35 25.20
N ARG A 223 -0.25 25.46 26.06
CA ARG A 223 -0.97 25.85 27.29
C ARG A 223 -0.07 26.62 28.26
N VAL A 224 1.20 26.22 28.40
CA VAL A 224 2.15 26.88 29.32
C VAL A 224 2.70 28.18 28.74
N ILE A 225 3.03 28.23 27.44
CA ILE A 225 3.63 29.41 26.79
C ILE A 225 2.64 30.57 26.62
N LYS A 226 1.34 30.31 26.49
CA LYS A 226 0.32 31.37 26.46
C LYS A 226 0.35 32.29 27.69
N PHE A 227 1.02 31.90 28.77
CA PHE A 227 1.17 32.69 29.99
C PHE A 227 2.52 33.42 30.12
N GLN A 228 3.52 33.18 29.26
CA GLN A 228 4.86 33.78 29.40
C GLN A 228 5.47 34.19 28.04
N VAL A 229 5.30 35.48 27.70
CA VAL A 229 6.18 36.36 26.86
C VAL A 229 6.39 36.00 25.36
N PRO A 230 6.37 37.00 24.44
CA PRO A 230 6.43 36.77 22.99
C PRO A 230 7.88 36.71 22.46
N ILE A 231 8.48 35.51 22.42
CA ILE A 231 9.74 35.26 21.69
C ILE A 231 9.38 34.98 20.23
N GLY A 232 9.03 36.03 19.47
CA GLY A 232 8.02 35.95 18.41
C GLY A 232 8.44 35.84 16.93
N VAL A 233 9.73 35.81 16.55
CA VAL A 233 10.08 35.89 15.09
C VAL A 233 10.73 34.63 14.52
N ARG A 234 11.58 33.92 15.27
CA ARG A 234 12.35 32.76 14.76
C ARG A 234 11.66 31.41 15.01
N THR A 235 10.84 31.33 16.04
CA THR A 235 10.06 30.15 16.46
C THR A 235 8.80 29.96 15.60
N ASP A 236 8.21 31.04 15.10
CA ASP A 236 6.97 31.02 14.31
C ASP A 236 7.11 30.23 12.99
N ARG A 237 8.27 30.32 12.31
CA ARG A 237 8.54 29.51 11.10
C ARG A 237 8.66 28.01 11.39
N LEU A 238 9.33 27.65 12.48
CA LEU A 238 9.48 26.25 12.90
C LEU A 238 8.14 25.68 13.35
N GLU A 239 7.36 26.44 14.11
CA GLU A 239 6.02 26.05 14.55
C GLU A 239 5.07 25.82 13.36
N LYS A 240 5.05 26.73 12.38
CA LYS A 240 4.27 26.58 11.14
C LYS A 240 4.66 25.32 10.36
N LEU A 241 5.97 25.05 10.25
CA LEU A 241 6.47 23.83 9.60
C LEU A 241 5.98 22.58 10.35
N MET A 242 6.06 22.56 11.67
CA MET A 242 5.68 21.42 12.50
C MET A 242 4.17 21.16 12.46
N ILE A 243 3.33 22.20 12.48
CA ILE A 243 1.87 22.05 12.29
C ILE A 243 1.60 21.43 10.91
N LYS A 244 2.22 21.95 9.85
CA LYS A 244 2.01 21.44 8.48
C LYS A 244 2.39 19.97 8.35
N LEU A 245 3.53 19.57 8.91
CA LEU A 245 3.98 18.17 8.93
C LEU A 245 3.03 17.27 9.74
N GLY A 246 2.51 17.77 10.87
CA GLY A 246 1.53 17.05 11.68
C GLY A 246 0.20 16.85 10.94
N ILE A 247 -0.30 17.88 10.26
CA ILE A 247 -1.49 17.78 9.40
C ILE A 247 -1.26 16.77 8.28
N PHE A 248 -0.10 16.79 7.62
CA PHE A 248 0.23 15.82 6.59
C PHE A 248 0.23 14.38 7.15
N GLY A 249 0.84 14.15 8.32
CA GLY A 249 0.82 12.85 8.99
C GLY A 249 -0.59 12.35 9.34
N LEU A 250 -1.46 13.25 9.81
CA LEU A 250 -2.87 12.94 10.11
C LEU A 250 -3.66 12.64 8.82
N LEU A 251 -3.49 13.45 7.78
CA LEU A 251 -4.15 13.24 6.49
C LEU A 251 -3.75 11.91 5.84
N TYR A 252 -2.52 11.45 6.03
CA TYR A 252 -2.08 10.11 5.57
C TYR A 252 -2.75 8.96 6.36
N THR A 253 -3.06 9.18 7.64
CA THR A 253 -3.69 8.14 8.47
C THR A 253 -5.07 7.75 7.95
N VAL A 254 -5.83 8.71 7.41
CA VAL A 254 -7.20 8.49 6.90
C VAL A 254 -7.24 7.44 5.77
N PRO A 255 -6.53 7.58 4.64
CA PRO A 255 -6.52 6.57 3.59
C PRO A 255 -5.90 5.25 4.05
N ALA A 256 -4.91 5.26 4.95
CA ALA A 256 -4.35 4.02 5.50
C ALA A 256 -5.39 3.20 6.28
N VAL A 257 -6.19 3.86 7.12
CA VAL A 257 -7.30 3.21 7.84
C VAL A 257 -8.39 2.73 6.88
N VAL A 258 -8.72 3.51 5.84
CA VAL A 258 -9.68 3.09 4.81
C VAL A 258 -9.19 1.83 4.08
N VAL A 259 -7.91 1.76 3.69
CA VAL A 259 -7.32 0.57 3.06
C VAL A 259 -7.42 -0.63 4.01
N ILE A 260 -7.03 -0.49 5.27
CA ILE A 260 -7.15 -1.56 6.28
C ILE A 260 -8.60 -2.03 6.42
N ALA A 261 -9.57 -1.11 6.45
CA ALA A 261 -10.99 -1.43 6.55
C ALA A 261 -11.49 -2.19 5.30
N CYS A 262 -11.11 -1.75 4.10
CA CYS A 262 -11.44 -2.43 2.85
C CYS A 262 -10.88 -3.86 2.81
N LEU A 263 -9.59 -4.04 3.15
CA LEU A 263 -8.95 -5.35 3.16
C LEU A 263 -9.54 -6.28 4.23
N SER A 264 -9.90 -5.72 5.39
CA SER A 264 -10.58 -6.49 6.45
C SER A 264 -11.97 -6.93 6.04
N TYR A 265 -12.72 -6.05 5.36
CA TYR A 265 -14.04 -6.35 4.82
C TYR A 265 -13.97 -7.43 3.74
N GLU A 266 -13.01 -7.30 2.82
CA GLU A 266 -12.73 -8.33 1.81
C GLU A 266 -12.40 -9.68 2.47
N LEU A 267 -11.48 -9.72 3.42
CA LEU A 267 -11.09 -10.96 4.12
C LEU A 267 -12.29 -11.65 4.80
N GLN A 268 -13.23 -10.87 5.35
CA GLN A 268 -14.42 -11.43 6.02
C GLN A 268 -15.46 -11.96 5.03
N GLN A 269 -15.63 -11.30 3.88
CA GLN A 269 -16.74 -11.57 2.95
C GLN A 269 -16.34 -12.44 1.76
N ARG A 270 -15.04 -12.62 1.49
CA ARG A 270 -14.56 -13.34 0.30
C ARG A 270 -15.12 -14.75 0.18
N SER A 271 -15.18 -15.50 1.28
CA SER A 271 -15.74 -16.86 1.28
C SER A 271 -17.21 -16.90 0.87
N LEU A 272 -18.02 -15.96 1.37
CA LEU A 272 -19.45 -15.83 1.03
C LEU A 272 -19.63 -15.46 -0.45
N TRP A 273 -18.81 -14.54 -0.96
CA TRP A 273 -18.81 -14.17 -2.37
C TRP A 273 -18.52 -15.39 -3.25
N GLN A 274 -17.43 -16.09 -2.98
CA GLN A 274 -17.01 -17.27 -3.75
C GLN A 274 -18.06 -18.39 -3.73
N LEU A 275 -18.69 -18.67 -2.58
CA LEU A 275 -19.79 -19.63 -2.47
C LEU A 275 -21.02 -19.22 -3.27
N GLY A 276 -21.38 -17.93 -3.24
CA GLY A 276 -22.52 -17.41 -4.01
C GLY A 276 -22.38 -17.65 -5.51
N VAL A 277 -21.18 -17.44 -6.06
CA VAL A 277 -20.90 -17.71 -7.48
C VAL A 277 -20.98 -19.20 -7.78
N ALA A 278 -20.37 -20.05 -6.95
CA ALA A 278 -20.40 -21.49 -7.15
C ALA A 278 -21.85 -22.03 -7.20
N CYS A 279 -22.72 -21.57 -6.29
CA CYS A 279 -24.14 -21.94 -6.28
C CYS A 279 -24.90 -21.42 -7.51
N SER A 280 -24.66 -20.17 -7.95
CA SER A 280 -25.27 -19.65 -9.18
C SER A 280 -24.86 -20.44 -10.43
N CYS A 281 -23.60 -20.89 -10.51
CA CYS A 281 -23.13 -21.75 -11.58
C CYS A 281 -23.86 -23.11 -11.58
N GLN A 282 -24.02 -23.74 -10.42
CA GLN A 282 -24.78 -25.00 -10.30
C GLN A 282 -26.24 -24.83 -10.74
N PHE A 283 -26.90 -23.74 -10.33
CA PHE A 283 -28.28 -23.47 -10.72
C PHE A 283 -28.42 -23.29 -12.24
N LYS A 284 -27.52 -22.52 -12.86
CA LYS A 284 -27.53 -22.30 -14.31
C LYS A 284 -27.28 -23.59 -15.10
N GLN A 285 -26.33 -24.41 -14.66
CA GLN A 285 -26.06 -25.71 -15.27
C GLN A 285 -27.25 -26.67 -15.16
N SER A 286 -28.00 -26.60 -14.05
CA SER A 286 -29.22 -27.39 -13.85
C SER A 286 -30.38 -26.92 -14.74
N ALA A 287 -30.47 -25.61 -15.02
CA ALA A 287 -31.48 -25.03 -15.88
C ALA A 287 -31.24 -25.27 -17.38
N ASP A 288 -29.98 -25.43 -17.79
CA ASP A 288 -29.58 -25.67 -19.19
C ASP A 288 -29.56 -27.17 -19.57
N LEU A 289 -29.83 -28.10 -18.63
CA LEU A 289 -30.01 -29.52 -18.92
C LEU A 289 -31.41 -29.75 -19.54
N PRO A 290 -31.52 -30.45 -20.70
CA PRO A 290 -32.82 -30.76 -21.27
C PRO A 290 -33.65 -31.59 -20.29
N SER A 291 -34.91 -31.23 -20.11
CA SER A 291 -35.87 -31.90 -19.25
C SER A 291 -36.34 -33.25 -19.83
N GLU A 292 -35.40 -34.16 -20.13
CA GLU A 292 -35.69 -35.54 -20.54
C GLU A 292 -34.50 -36.45 -20.17
N GLN A 293 -34.33 -36.69 -18.86
CA GLN A 293 -34.06 -38.01 -18.30
C GLN A 293 -34.68 -38.04 -16.89
N VAL A 294 -36.00 -38.20 -16.85
CA VAL A 294 -36.74 -38.73 -15.69
C VAL A 294 -37.58 -39.90 -16.20
#